data_AF-A0A1U7YVW8-F1
#
_entry.id   AF-A0A1U7YVW8-F1
#
_cell.length_a   1.000
_cell.length_b   1.000
_cell.length_c   1.000
_cell.angle_alpha   90.00
_cell.angle_beta   90.00
_cell.angle_gamma   90.00
#
_symmetry.space_group_name_H-M   'P 1'
#
loop_
_entity.id
_entity.type
_entity.pdbx_description
1 polymer ?
#
loop_
_entity_poly.entity_id
_entity_poly.type
_entity_poly.pdbx_seq_one_letter_code
_entity_poly.pdbx_strand_id
1 'polypeptide(L)'
;MVGDISPMAMEILGENAQRAAKCEVKFNGETRYEIQDGPYKYVVDFKRYSCTCRSWQLKGIPCAHAITTMHYKKYEVEPYVDHWYKKDTYLKVYSRFIQSLTSMNLWPKSTLPTVEPPVITAMPGRPKKKKGEKLLMNQRRSLVRVQG
;
A
#
# COMPACT_ATOMS: atom_id res chain seq x y z
N MET A 1 -17.93 22.23 7.99
CA MET A 1 -18.28 21.65 6.66
C MET A 1 -17.46 20.38 6.51
N VAL A 2 -18.10 19.23 6.26
CA VAL A 2 -17.37 17.98 5.96
C VAL A 2 -16.85 18.11 4.54
N GLY A 3 -15.53 18.09 4.35
CA GLY A 3 -14.89 18.18 3.04
C GLY A 3 -15.26 17.03 2.10
N ASP A 4 -14.97 17.19 0.81
CA ASP A 4 -15.36 16.22 -0.23
C ASP A 4 -14.51 14.94 -0.22
N ILE A 5 -13.42 14.92 0.54
CA ILE A 5 -12.51 13.79 0.71
C ILE A 5 -12.65 13.20 2.12
N SER A 6 -12.60 11.87 2.23
CA SER A 6 -12.64 11.13 3.49
C SER A 6 -11.58 11.61 4.50
N PRO A 7 -11.90 11.70 5.81
CA PRO A 7 -10.95 12.11 6.84
C PRO A 7 -9.63 11.33 6.84
N MET A 8 -9.70 10.01 6.60
CA MET A 8 -8.51 9.15 6.54
C MET A 8 -7.58 9.55 5.38
N ALA A 9 -8.15 9.82 4.21
CA ALA A 9 -7.35 10.22 3.05
C ALA A 9 -6.76 11.63 3.26
N MET A 10 -7.49 12.53 3.93
CA MET A 10 -7.00 13.86 4.29
C MET A 10 -5.82 13.80 5.28
N GLU A 11 -5.87 12.89 6.26
CA GLU A 11 -4.76 12.67 7.20
C GLU A 11 -3.49 12.21 6.46
N ILE A 12 -3.62 11.21 5.60
CA ILE A 12 -2.50 10.72 4.77
C ILE A 12 -1.96 11.82 3.85
N LEU A 13 -2.84 12.63 3.25
CA LEU A 13 -2.41 13.78 2.44
C LEU A 13 -1.61 14.78 3.26
N GLY A 14 -2.06 15.08 4.49
CA GLY A 14 -1.35 15.97 5.41
C GLY A 14 0.06 15.46 5.73
N GLU A 15 0.20 14.18 6.07
CA GLU A 15 1.50 13.54 6.30
C GLU A 15 2.40 13.59 5.06
N ASN A 16 1.83 13.27 3.89
CA ASN A 16 2.57 13.29 2.64
C ASN A 16 3.00 14.71 2.25
N ALA A 17 2.19 15.73 2.53
CA ALA A 17 2.52 17.14 2.29
C ALA A 17 3.67 17.61 3.19
N GLN A 18 3.68 17.22 4.47
CA GLN A 18 4.81 17.50 5.37
C GLN A 18 6.11 16.86 4.86
N ARG A 19 6.03 15.64 4.33
CA ARG A 19 7.19 14.96 3.71
C ARG A 19 7.61 15.61 2.40
N ALA A 20 6.65 16.08 1.60
CA ALA A 20 6.89 16.70 0.30
C ALA A 20 7.80 17.93 0.40
N ALA A 21 7.75 18.66 1.52
CA ALA A 21 8.60 19.81 1.80
C ALA A 21 10.11 19.49 1.86
N LYS A 22 10.49 18.21 2.02
CA LYS A 22 11.88 17.75 2.07
C LYS A 22 12.40 17.22 0.72
N CYS A 23 11.53 17.16 -0.29
CA CYS A 23 11.88 16.64 -1.60
C CYS A 23 12.15 17.79 -2.58
N GLU A 24 13.05 17.57 -3.53
CA GLU A 24 13.43 18.54 -4.55
C GLU A 24 13.07 18.02 -5.95
N VAL A 25 12.51 18.89 -6.80
CA VAL A 25 12.16 18.54 -8.18
C VAL A 25 13.34 18.79 -9.10
N LYS A 26 13.74 17.77 -9.87
CA LYS A 26 14.65 17.87 -11.00
C LYS A 26 13.88 17.63 -12.29
N PHE A 27 13.79 18.65 -13.12
CA PHE A 27 13.04 18.60 -14.37
C PHE A 27 13.98 18.76 -15.56
N ASN A 28 14.02 17.75 -16.43
CA ASN A 28 14.86 17.75 -17.64
C ASN A 28 14.10 18.08 -18.94
N GLY A 29 12.88 18.63 -18.87
CA GLY A 29 12.13 19.07 -20.06
C GLY A 29 11.21 18.01 -20.69
N GLU A 30 11.21 16.76 -20.19
CA GLU A 30 10.32 15.70 -20.65
C GLU A 30 8.95 15.67 -19.92
N THR A 31 8.06 14.74 -20.25
CA THR A 31 6.72 14.62 -19.62
C THR A 31 6.73 14.08 -18.19
N ARG A 32 7.89 13.64 -17.69
CA ARG A 32 8.07 13.01 -16.36
C ARG A 32 8.99 13.86 -15.48
N TYR A 33 8.80 13.74 -14.17
CA TYR A 33 9.52 14.53 -13.17
C TYR A 33 10.37 13.63 -12.29
N GLU A 34 11.66 13.94 -12.18
CA GLU A 34 12.56 13.28 -11.25
C GLU A 34 12.50 14.02 -9.91
N ILE A 35 12.24 13.29 -8.83
CA ILE A 35 12.18 13.83 -7.47
C ILE A 35 13.36 13.28 -6.68
N GLN A 36 14.17 14.18 -6.14
CA GLN A 36 15.21 13.85 -5.17
C GLN A 36 14.59 13.83 -3.77
N ASP A 37 14.69 12.70 -3.09
CA ASP A 37 14.22 12.51 -1.71
C ASP A 37 15.36 11.89 -0.90
N GLY A 38 16.15 12.75 -0.23
CA GLY A 38 17.40 12.38 0.40
C GLY A 38 18.37 11.74 -0.61
N PRO A 39 18.90 10.53 -0.37
CA PRO A 39 19.81 9.86 -1.30
C PRO A 39 19.10 9.16 -2.48
N TYR A 40 17.77 9.07 -2.45
CA TYR A 40 16.98 8.33 -3.43
C TYR A 40 16.37 9.25 -4.48
N LYS A 41 16.10 8.68 -5.65
CA LYS A 41 15.47 9.34 -6.78
C LYS A 41 14.21 8.60 -7.18
N TYR A 42 13.14 9.35 -7.39
CA TYR A 42 11.85 8.82 -7.81
C TYR A 42 11.39 9.52 -9.08
N VAL A 43 10.53 8.85 -9.85
CA VAL A 43 9.95 9.44 -11.06
C VAL A 43 8.45 9.49 -10.90
N VAL A 44 7.87 10.67 -11.12
CA VAL A 44 6.43 10.93 -11.09
C VAL A 44 5.91 11.09 -12.52
N ASP A 45 4.82 10.41 -12.82
CA ASP A 45 4.09 10.48 -14.09
C ASP A 45 2.60 10.72 -13.81
N PHE A 46 2.14 11.93 -14.14
CA PHE A 46 0.75 12.34 -13.95
C PHE A 46 -0.22 11.73 -14.97
N LYS A 47 0.23 11.37 -16.18
CA LYS A 47 -0.65 10.72 -17.16
C LYS A 47 -1.09 9.34 -16.66
N ARG A 48 -0.20 8.68 -15.93
CA ARG A 48 -0.41 7.36 -15.35
C ARG A 48 -0.83 7.39 -13.88
N TYR A 49 -0.96 8.58 -13.27
CA TYR A 49 -1.21 8.76 -11.84
C TYR A 49 -0.26 7.88 -10.99
N SER A 50 1.04 7.94 -11.28
CA SER A 50 2.01 6.97 -10.76
C SER A 50 3.30 7.62 -10.27
N CYS A 51 3.91 6.97 -9.28
CA CYS A 51 5.26 7.28 -8.82
C CYS A 51 6.08 5.99 -8.71
N THR A 52 7.38 6.02 -8.95
CA THR A 52 8.25 4.84 -8.79
C THR A 52 8.33 4.35 -7.35
N CYS A 53 7.96 5.17 -6.35
CA CYS A 53 7.79 4.71 -4.96
C CYS A 53 6.57 3.78 -4.76
N ARG A 54 5.71 3.66 -5.77
CA ARG A 54 4.49 2.83 -5.83
C ARG A 54 3.38 3.18 -4.83
N SER A 55 3.62 4.07 -3.87
CA SER A 55 2.63 4.37 -2.85
C SER A 55 1.35 4.99 -3.43
N TRP A 56 1.46 5.78 -4.50
CA TRP A 56 0.28 6.38 -5.13
C TRP A 56 -0.57 5.30 -5.81
N GLN A 57 0.05 4.41 -6.58
CA GLN A 57 -0.65 3.31 -7.26
C GLN A 57 -1.29 2.32 -6.28
N LEU A 58 -0.68 2.09 -5.12
CA LEU A 58 -1.19 1.17 -4.11
C LEU A 58 -2.33 1.76 -3.27
N LYS A 59 -2.25 3.06 -2.95
CA LYS A 59 -3.20 3.71 -2.05
C LYS A 59 -4.26 4.54 -2.76
N GLY A 60 -4.09 4.88 -4.04
CA GLY A 60 -4.95 5.85 -4.72
C GLY A 60 -4.82 7.29 -4.17
N ILE A 61 -3.83 7.55 -3.32
CA ILE A 61 -3.59 8.85 -2.68
C ILE A 61 -2.20 9.35 -3.12
N PRO A 62 -2.08 10.59 -3.62
CA PRO A 62 -0.79 11.17 -4.00
C PRO A 62 0.26 11.01 -2.89
N CYS A 63 1.41 10.46 -3.25
CA CYS A 63 2.55 10.33 -2.34
C CYS A 63 3.29 11.67 -2.20
N ALA A 64 4.20 11.77 -1.23
CA ALA A 64 5.01 12.98 -1.02
C ALA A 64 5.68 13.48 -2.31
N HIS A 65 6.26 12.58 -3.12
CA HIS A 65 6.91 12.94 -4.39
C HIS A 65 5.95 13.53 -5.42
N ALA A 66 4.74 12.95 -5.51
CA ALA A 66 3.70 13.47 -6.39
C ALA A 66 3.25 14.86 -5.94
N ILE A 67 3.02 15.04 -4.64
CA ILE A 67 2.65 16.33 -4.04
C ILE A 67 3.73 17.38 -4.27
N THR A 68 5.02 17.06 -4.08
CA THR A 68 6.14 17.98 -4.41
C THR A 68 6.08 18.43 -5.87
N THR A 69 5.82 17.49 -6.78
CA THR A 69 5.70 17.81 -8.21
C THR A 69 4.46 18.66 -8.51
N MET A 70 3.34 18.38 -7.86
CA MET A 70 2.10 19.16 -7.98
C MET A 70 2.32 20.59 -7.51
N HIS A 71 2.97 20.80 -6.36
CA HIS A 71 3.31 22.13 -5.88
C HIS A 71 4.22 22.89 -6.85
N TYR A 72 5.24 22.21 -7.41
CA TYR A 72 6.11 22.81 -8.43
C TYR A 72 5.33 23.24 -9.69
N LYS A 73 4.31 22.46 -10.09
CA LYS A 73 3.43 22.77 -11.23
C LYS A 73 2.22 23.65 -10.88
N LYS A 74 2.05 24.03 -9.60
CA LYS A 74 0.88 24.74 -9.06
C LYS A 74 -0.44 24.00 -9.34
N TYR A 75 -0.42 22.68 -9.20
CA TYR A 75 -1.61 21.85 -9.28
C TYR A 75 -2.24 21.65 -7.90
N GLU A 76 -3.56 21.67 -7.87
CA GLU A 76 -4.34 21.23 -6.72
C GLU A 76 -4.16 19.72 -6.52
N VAL A 77 -4.02 19.28 -5.27
CA VAL A 77 -3.76 17.88 -4.94
C VAL A 77 -5.05 17.06 -4.88
N GLU A 78 -6.14 17.67 -4.39
CA GLU A 78 -7.43 17.01 -4.16
C GLU A 78 -8.02 16.28 -5.39
N PRO A 79 -7.96 16.83 -6.62
CA PRO A 79 -8.47 16.16 -7.81
C PRO A 79 -7.75 14.84 -8.15
N TYR A 80 -6.54 14.65 -7.63
CA TYR A 80 -5.69 13.50 -7.88
C TYR A 80 -5.84 12.37 -6.85
N VAL A 81 -6.71 12.55 -5.87
CA VAL A 81 -7.16 11.48 -4.98
C VAL A 81 -8.21 10.63 -5.69
N ASP A 82 -8.05 9.31 -5.61
CA ASP A 82 -8.97 8.36 -6.21
C ASP A 82 -10.41 8.60 -5.77
N HIS A 83 -11.34 8.38 -6.69
CA HIS A 83 -12.77 8.64 -6.46
C HIS A 83 -13.33 7.84 -5.28
N TRP A 84 -12.70 6.71 -4.92
CA TRP A 84 -13.11 5.85 -3.81
C TRP A 84 -13.12 6.56 -2.45
N TYR A 85 -12.30 7.62 -2.30
CA TYR A 85 -12.25 8.44 -1.10
C TYR A 85 -13.17 9.65 -1.12
N LYS A 86 -13.92 9.87 -2.22
CA LYS A 86 -14.82 11.01 -2.36
C LYS A 86 -16.18 10.75 -1.72
N LYS A 87 -16.73 11.79 -1.09
CA LYS A 87 -18.06 11.78 -0.47
C LYS A 87 -19.15 11.33 -1.43
N ASP A 88 -19.12 11.77 -2.69
CA ASP A 88 -20.10 11.38 -3.69
C ASP A 88 -20.11 9.87 -3.94
N THR A 89 -18.94 9.24 -4.01
CA THR A 89 -18.83 7.78 -4.17
C THR A 89 -19.40 7.08 -2.94
N TYR A 90 -19.08 7.56 -1.74
CA TYR A 90 -19.63 7.04 -0.49
C TYR A 90 -21.17 7.12 -0.47
N LEU A 91 -21.74 8.30 -0.75
CA LEU A 91 -23.19 8.49 -0.79
C LEU A 91 -23.86 7.64 -1.88
N LYS A 92 -23.22 7.46 -3.05
CA LYS A 92 -23.73 6.57 -4.11
C LYS A 92 -23.76 5.11 -3.65
N VAL A 93 -22.70 4.63 -2.99
CA VAL A 93 -22.63 3.24 -2.48
C VAL A 93 -23.70 2.98 -1.43
N TYR A 94 -23.90 3.92 -0.51
CA TYR A 94 -24.91 3.81 0.56
C TYR A 94 -26.26 4.44 0.21
N SER A 95 -26.49 4.77 -1.06
CA SER A 95 -27.76 5.36 -1.51
C SER A 95 -28.93 4.39 -1.37
N ARG A 96 -28.64 3.08 -1.39
CA ARG A 96 -29.63 2.02 -1.23
C ARG A 96 -29.73 1.61 0.23
N PHE A 97 -30.95 1.34 0.65
CA PHE A 97 -31.25 0.88 1.99
C PHE A 97 -30.65 -0.50 2.23
N ILE A 98 -29.72 -0.60 3.18
CA ILE A 98 -29.26 -1.87 3.74
C ILE A 98 -30.19 -2.18 4.90
N GLN A 99 -31.14 -3.10 4.70
CA GLN A 99 -32.05 -3.51 5.75
C GLN A 99 -31.27 -4.23 6.85
N SER A 100 -31.26 -3.66 8.05
CA SER A 100 -30.74 -4.35 9.23
C SER A 100 -31.67 -5.54 9.54
N LEU A 101 -31.08 -6.73 9.67
CA LEU A 101 -31.78 -7.89 10.22
C LEU A 101 -31.51 -7.90 11.73
N THR A 102 -32.58 -7.83 12.51
CA THR A 102 -32.52 -7.64 13.97
C THR A 102 -31.83 -8.81 14.69
N SER A 103 -31.91 -10.02 14.15
CA SER A 103 -31.30 -11.20 14.76
C SER A 103 -31.06 -12.33 13.76
N MET A 104 -30.08 -13.19 14.05
CA MET A 104 -29.65 -14.29 13.17
C MET A 104 -30.77 -15.31 12.90
N ASN A 105 -31.70 -15.48 13.85
CA ASN A 105 -32.87 -16.35 13.70
C ASN A 105 -33.93 -15.80 12.71
N LEU A 106 -33.85 -14.53 12.32
CA LEU A 106 -34.73 -13.92 11.32
C LEU A 106 -34.13 -13.93 9.91
N TRP A 107 -32.91 -14.49 9.76
CA TRP A 107 -32.28 -14.57 8.45
C TRP A 107 -33.03 -15.58 7.57
N PRO A 108 -33.29 -15.26 6.30
CA PRO A 108 -33.87 -16.20 5.36
C PRO A 108 -32.92 -17.40 5.21
N LYS A 109 -33.47 -18.61 5.25
CA LYS A 109 -32.69 -19.82 4.98
C LYS A 109 -32.23 -19.77 3.53
N SER A 110 -30.92 -19.94 3.33
CA SER A 110 -30.34 -20.02 1.99
C SER A 110 -30.91 -21.24 1.25
N THR A 111 -31.24 -21.06 -0.03
CA THR A 111 -31.56 -22.16 -0.96
C THR A 111 -30.29 -22.76 -1.60
N LEU A 112 -29.14 -22.12 -1.38
CA LEU A 112 -27.86 -22.62 -1.87
C LEU A 112 -27.41 -23.84 -1.06
N PRO A 113 -26.62 -24.76 -1.65
CA PRO A 113 -26.03 -25.87 -0.93
C PRO A 113 -25.26 -25.41 0.30
N THR A 114 -25.34 -26.19 1.38
CA THR A 114 -24.54 -25.97 2.58
C THR A 114 -23.06 -25.97 2.19
N VAL A 115 -22.34 -24.90 2.53
CA VAL A 115 -20.89 -24.84 2.35
C VAL A 115 -20.25 -25.79 3.35
N GLU A 116 -19.70 -26.90 2.85
CA GLU A 116 -18.94 -27.81 3.69
C GLU A 116 -17.63 -27.15 4.13
N PRO A 117 -17.18 -27.39 5.38
CA PRO A 117 -15.89 -26.91 5.82
C PRO A 117 -14.80 -27.47 4.90
N PRO A 118 -13.75 -26.69 4.59
CA PRO A 118 -12.64 -27.19 3.80
C PRO A 118 -12.01 -28.39 4.52
N VAL A 119 -11.65 -29.42 3.77
CA VAL A 119 -10.94 -30.58 4.31
C VAL A 119 -9.64 -30.10 4.94
N ILE A 120 -9.49 -30.30 6.24
CA ILE A 120 -8.28 -29.92 6.96
C ILE A 120 -7.17 -30.89 6.54
N THR A 121 -6.31 -30.47 5.62
CA THR A 121 -5.09 -31.21 5.27
C THR A 121 -3.94 -30.74 6.14
N ALA A 122 -3.15 -31.66 6.70
CA ALA A 122 -1.90 -31.31 7.37
C ALA A 122 -0.99 -30.56 6.39
N MET A 123 -0.65 -29.29 6.71
CA MET A 123 0.32 -28.56 5.92
C MET A 123 1.66 -29.29 5.96
N PRO A 124 2.40 -29.36 4.84
CA PRO A 124 3.75 -29.89 4.82
C PRO A 124 4.58 -29.19 5.91
N GLY A 125 4.94 -29.95 6.94
CA GLY A 125 5.74 -29.42 8.04
C GLY A 125 7.09 -28.91 7.54
N ARG A 126 7.65 -27.92 8.24
CA ARG A 126 9.00 -27.41 7.96
C ARG A 126 9.99 -28.59 7.91
N PRO A 127 10.77 -28.77 6.83
CA PRO A 127 11.78 -29.81 6.77
C PRO A 127 12.70 -29.73 8.00
N LYS A 128 12.86 -30.85 8.71
CA LYS A 128 13.78 -30.92 9.87
C LYS A 128 15.18 -30.57 9.37
N LYS A 129 15.78 -29.51 9.95
CA LYS A 129 17.20 -29.20 9.73
C LYS A 129 18.02 -30.42 10.15
N LYS A 130 18.83 -30.96 9.23
CA LYS A 130 19.78 -32.05 9.53
C LYS A 130 20.80 -31.52 10.56
N LYS A 131 20.90 -32.18 11.71
CA LYS A 131 21.84 -31.82 12.80
C LYS A 131 23.33 -31.97 12.43
N GLY A 132 23.66 -32.52 11.24
CA GLY A 132 25.03 -32.83 10.82
C GLY A 132 25.85 -31.69 10.21
N GLU A 133 25.23 -30.64 9.64
CA GLU A 133 26.00 -29.59 8.95
C GLU A 133 26.78 -28.67 9.91
N LYS A 134 26.28 -28.48 11.14
CA LYS A 134 26.95 -27.63 12.13
C LYS A 134 28.22 -28.28 12.71
N LEU A 135 28.25 -29.61 12.81
CA LEU A 135 29.42 -30.35 13.31
C LEU A 135 30.58 -30.32 12.29
N LEU A 136 30.28 -30.51 11.00
CA LEU A 136 31.27 -30.48 9.92
C LEU A 136 31.86 -29.08 9.71
N MET A 137 31.04 -28.03 9.79
CA MET A 137 31.52 -26.65 9.71
C MET A 137 32.36 -26.24 10.93
N ASN A 138 32.02 -26.71 12.14
CA ASN A 138 32.81 -26.43 13.34
C ASN A 138 34.15 -27.18 13.34
N GLN A 139 34.20 -28.44 12.88
CA GLN A 139 35.45 -29.19 12.72
C GLN A 139 36.38 -28.58 11.65
N ARG A 140 35.82 -28.07 10.54
CA ARG A 140 36.61 -27.34 9.54
C ARG A 140 37.14 -26.01 10.07
N ARG A 141 36.37 -25.28 10.88
CA ARG A 141 36.83 -24.03 11.53
C ARG A 141 37.91 -24.26 12.59
N SER A 142 37.89 -25.38 13.30
CA SER A 142 38.94 -25.72 14.27
C SER A 142 40.25 -26.15 13.62
N LEU A 143 40.22 -26.87 12.49
CA LEU A 143 41.43 -27.28 11.76
C LEU A 143 42.18 -26.10 11.12
N VAL A 144 41.46 -25.09 10.64
CA VAL A 144 42.08 -23.87 10.06
C VAL A 144 42.74 -22.99 11.14
N ARG A 145 42.39 -23.17 12.42
CA ARG A 145 42.92 -22.36 13.53
C ARG A 145 44.23 -22.90 14.15
N VAL A 146 44.65 -24.11 13.77
CA VAL A 146 45.84 -24.79 14.33
C VAL A 146 47.05 -24.67 13.39
N GLN A 147 46.87 -24.17 12.16
CA GLN A 147 47.94 -24.00 11.15
C GLN A 147 48.23 -22.53 10.81
N GLY A 148 47.88 -21.59 11.68
CA GLY A 148 48.19 -20.16 11.54
C GLY A 148 48.83 -19.61 12.79
#